data_AF-A0A251TNH5-F1
#
_entry.id   AF-A0A251TNH5-F1
#
_cell.length_a   1.000
_cell.length_b   1.000
_cell.length_c   1.000
_cell.angle_alpha   90.00
_cell.angle_beta   90.00
_cell.angle_gamma   90.00
#
_symmetry.space_group_name_H-M   'P 1'
#
loop_
_entity.id
_entity.type
_entity.pdbx_description
1 polymer ?
#
loop_
_entity_poly.entity_id
_entity_poly.type
_entity_poly.pdbx_seq_one_letter_code
_entity_poly.pdbx_strand_id
1 'polypeptide(L)'
;MCFVIILFLTGRIAVGTFWQSDKVSEDPNSGSDKPITVAEVEPLVKDFGSRWKAAIELMHSDVITSFSNFLCGMEILRAALTQLLLYYTRLSDCMKKIDGGSALNKDLVSISSIMHEIRKFSRTF
;
A
#
# COMPACT_ATOMS: atom_id res chain seq x y z
N MET A 1 -13.74 12.93 -2.14
CA MET A 1 -13.17 11.68 -2.67
C MET A 1 -11.71 11.83 -3.19
N CYS A 2 -11.07 13.00 -3.07
CA CYS A 2 -9.60 13.14 -3.10
C CYS A 2 -8.86 12.42 -1.95
N PHE A 3 -9.58 11.72 -1.07
CA PHE A 3 -9.03 11.13 0.14
C PHE A 3 -8.14 9.93 -0.14
N VAL A 4 -8.38 9.11 -1.18
CA VAL A 4 -7.59 7.89 -1.40
C VAL A 4 -6.16 8.22 -1.87
N ILE A 5 -6.02 9.18 -2.79
CA ILE A 5 -4.72 9.66 -3.28
C ILE A 5 -3.98 10.45 -2.19
N ILE A 6 -4.69 11.30 -1.42
CA ILE A 6 -4.09 12.01 -0.27
C ILE A 6 -3.69 11.02 0.83
N LEU A 7 -4.47 9.99 1.13
CA LEU A 7 -4.13 8.97 2.13
C LEU A 7 -2.92 8.11 1.69
N PHE A 8 -2.76 7.84 0.39
CA PHE A 8 -1.57 7.18 -0.17
C PHE A 8 -0.34 8.10 -0.18
N LEU A 9 -0.48 9.38 -0.54
CA LEU A 9 0.62 10.37 -0.54
C LEU A 9 1.04 10.79 0.87
N THR A 10 0.11 10.79 1.83
CA THR A 10 0.37 11.14 3.24
C THR A 10 0.74 9.91 4.08
N GLY A 11 0.94 8.74 3.46
CA GLY A 11 1.43 7.53 4.14
C GLY A 11 0.47 6.93 5.18
N ARG A 12 -0.84 7.22 5.11
CA ARG A 12 -1.85 6.76 6.08
C ARG A 12 -2.41 5.36 5.82
N ILE A 13 -1.85 4.61 4.87
CA ILE A 13 -2.22 3.20 4.66
C ILE A 13 -1.62 2.28 5.76
N ALA A 14 -0.75 2.77 6.65
CA ALA A 14 -0.12 1.92 7.67
C ALA A 14 -0.29 2.33 9.15
N VAL A 15 -0.99 3.42 9.50
CA VAL A 15 -1.24 3.74 10.93
C VAL A 15 -2.60 4.38 11.11
N GLY A 16 -3.45 3.67 11.87
CA GLY A 16 -4.49 4.31 12.66
C GLY A 16 -5.75 4.70 11.88
N THR A 17 -6.68 3.75 11.83
CA THR A 17 -8.02 4.04 12.34
C THR A 17 -7.93 4.97 13.56
N PHE A 18 -8.94 5.82 13.77
CA PHE A 18 -9.20 6.43 15.07
C PHE A 18 -8.43 7.72 15.40
N TRP A 19 -8.72 8.81 14.67
CA TRP A 19 -8.81 10.12 15.34
C TRP A 19 -10.23 10.25 15.89
N GLN A 20 -10.56 9.47 16.91
CA GLN A 20 -11.71 9.72 17.76
C GLN A 20 -11.19 9.87 19.20
N SER A 21 -11.16 11.13 19.63
CA SER A 21 -11.29 11.62 21.00
C SER A 21 -11.29 10.58 22.13
N ASP A 22 -10.20 10.48 22.90
CA ASP A 22 -10.29 10.23 24.34
C ASP A 22 -9.11 10.91 25.06
N LYS A 23 -9.47 11.83 25.96
CA LYS A 23 -8.64 12.18 27.11
C LYS A 23 -8.70 10.96 28.05
N VAL A 24 -7.57 10.37 28.43
CA VAL A 24 -7.32 9.83 29.79
C VAL A 24 -5.84 9.46 29.92
N SER A 25 -5.33 9.73 31.11
CA SER A 25 -3.98 9.62 31.66
C SER A 25 -3.48 8.18 31.91
N GLU A 26 -2.13 8.01 31.95
CA GLU A 26 -1.30 6.89 32.48
C GLU A 26 -1.46 5.51 31.76
N ASP A 27 -0.43 4.75 31.34
CA ASP A 27 0.86 4.34 31.93
C ASP A 27 1.95 4.01 30.87
N PRO A 28 3.26 4.01 31.21
CA PRO A 28 4.36 3.72 30.28
C PRO A 28 4.89 2.28 30.41
N ASN A 29 4.15 1.22 30.05
CA ASN A 29 4.75 -0.12 29.96
C ASN A 29 3.92 -1.17 29.21
N SER A 30 4.20 -1.39 27.91
CA SER A 30 4.13 -2.71 27.26
C SER A 30 4.65 -2.62 25.83
N GLY A 31 5.98 -2.58 25.69
CA GLY A 31 6.62 -2.97 24.44
C GLY A 31 6.39 -4.46 24.24
N SER A 32 5.34 -4.82 23.50
CA SER A 32 5.06 -6.20 23.12
C SER A 32 6.08 -6.61 22.05
N ASP A 33 7.28 -7.04 22.46
CA ASP A 33 8.28 -7.76 21.64
C ASP A 33 7.77 -9.16 21.25
N LYS A 34 6.57 -9.24 20.66
CA LYS A 34 6.07 -10.49 20.08
C LYS A 34 6.62 -10.62 18.67
N PRO A 35 7.25 -11.75 18.31
CA PRO A 35 7.70 -11.97 16.94
C PRO A 35 6.48 -12.00 16.02
N ILE A 36 6.52 -11.21 14.94
CA ILE A 36 5.48 -11.19 13.90
C ILE A 36 5.37 -12.60 13.31
N THR A 37 4.18 -13.18 13.38
CA THR A 37 3.95 -14.55 12.92
C THR A 37 3.43 -14.58 11.48
N VAL A 38 3.67 -15.68 10.78
CA VAL A 38 3.16 -15.91 9.41
C VAL A 38 1.62 -15.75 9.35
N ALA A 39 0.90 -16.21 10.38
CA ALA A 39 -0.56 -16.15 10.45
C ALA A 39 -1.12 -14.72 10.46
N GLU A 40 -0.36 -13.76 11.02
CA GLU A 40 -0.77 -12.36 11.05
C GLU A 40 -0.60 -11.67 9.70
N VAL A 41 0.38 -12.10 8.90
CA VAL A 41 0.72 -11.44 7.64
C VAL A 41 0.17 -12.13 6.40
N GLU A 42 -0.09 -13.44 6.48
CA GLU A 42 -0.77 -14.19 5.42
C GLU A 42 -2.04 -13.49 4.88
N PRO A 43 -3.01 -13.04 5.72
CA PRO A 43 -4.19 -12.35 5.20
C PRO A 43 -3.84 -11.05 4.50
N LEU A 44 -2.83 -10.30 4.95
CA LEU A 44 -2.40 -9.05 4.32
C LEU A 44 -1.81 -9.28 2.93
N VAL A 45 -0.99 -10.32 2.77
CA VAL A 45 -0.38 -10.67 1.47
C VAL A 45 -1.45 -11.13 0.49
N LYS A 46 -2.37 -12.00 0.92
CA LYS A 46 -3.48 -12.47 0.08
C LYS A 46 -4.41 -11.33 -0.33
N ASP A 47 -4.74 -10.48 0.62
CA ASP A 47 -5.57 -9.31 0.37
C ASP A 47 -4.91 -8.36 -0.64
N PHE A 48 -3.62 -8.04 -0.44
CA PHE A 48 -2.86 -7.25 -1.43
C PHE A 48 -2.89 -7.91 -2.80
N GLY A 49 -2.59 -9.21 -2.87
CA GLY A 49 -2.58 -10.00 -4.10
C GLY A 49 -3.91 -9.97 -4.88
N SER A 50 -5.04 -9.89 -4.17
CA SER A 50 -6.37 -9.81 -4.78
C SER A 50 -6.76 -8.39 -5.23
N ARG A 51 -6.24 -7.33 -4.59
CA ARG A 51 -6.73 -5.94 -4.78
C ARG A 51 -5.79 -5.01 -5.52
N TRP A 52 -4.50 -5.31 -5.62
CA TRP A 52 -3.49 -4.36 -6.13
C TRP A 52 -3.78 -3.86 -7.56
N LYS A 53 -4.28 -4.70 -8.46
CA LYS A 53 -4.63 -4.29 -9.84
C LYS A 53 -5.78 -3.31 -9.86
N ALA A 54 -6.85 -3.64 -9.15
CA ALA A 54 -8.03 -2.78 -9.03
C ALA A 54 -7.66 -1.43 -8.38
N ALA A 55 -6.75 -1.41 -7.41
CA ALA A 55 -6.25 -0.18 -6.80
C ALA A 55 -5.50 0.70 -7.81
N ILE A 56 -4.67 0.13 -8.68
CA ILE A 56 -3.98 0.86 -9.76
C ILE A 56 -4.98 1.45 -10.76
N GLU A 57 -5.96 0.65 -11.20
CA GLU A 57 -7.02 1.09 -12.11
C GLU A 57 -7.85 2.24 -11.52
N LEU A 58 -8.22 2.12 -10.24
CA LEU A 58 -8.96 3.15 -9.52
C LEU A 58 -8.16 4.43 -9.37
N MET A 59 -6.88 4.35 -8.99
CA MET A 59 -5.99 5.53 -8.95
C MET A 59 -5.91 6.26 -10.29
N HIS A 60 -5.80 5.51 -11.38
CA HIS A 60 -5.77 6.08 -12.72
C HIS A 60 -7.10 6.75 -13.10
N SER A 61 -8.23 6.07 -12.87
CA SER A 61 -9.57 6.62 -13.10
C SER A 61 -9.83 7.88 -12.28
N ASP A 62 -9.47 7.88 -11.01
CA ASP A 62 -9.61 9.04 -10.11
C ASP A 62 -8.79 10.23 -10.61
N VAL A 63 -7.56 9.98 -11.08
CA VAL A 63 -6.72 11.04 -11.64
C VAL A 63 -7.33 11.62 -12.92
N ILE A 64 -7.76 10.77 -13.86
CA ILE A 64 -8.40 11.22 -15.11
C ILE A 64 -9.63 12.07 -14.84
N THR A 65 -10.45 11.65 -13.89
CA THR A 65 -11.75 12.28 -13.63
C THR A 65 -11.65 13.51 -12.74
N SER A 66 -10.63 13.61 -11.88
CA SER A 66 -10.48 14.69 -10.89
C SER A 66 -9.59 15.84 -11.34
N PHE A 67 -8.66 15.62 -12.28
CA PHE A 67 -7.71 16.65 -12.71
C PHE A 67 -7.93 17.07 -14.16
N SER A 68 -8.36 18.32 -14.36
CA SER A 68 -8.48 18.92 -15.70
C SER A 68 -7.12 19.28 -16.32
N ASN A 69 -6.09 19.53 -15.49
CA ASN A 69 -4.72 19.67 -15.96
C ASN A 69 -4.07 18.28 -16.04
N PHE A 70 -3.93 17.82 -17.28
CA PHE A 70 -3.42 16.50 -17.58
C PHE A 70 -1.96 16.27 -17.12
N LEU A 71 -1.08 17.26 -17.28
CA LEU A 71 0.32 17.17 -16.85
C LEU A 71 0.41 16.99 -15.32
N CYS A 72 -0.33 17.80 -14.58
CA CYS A 72 -0.37 17.70 -13.11
C CYS A 72 -0.97 16.37 -12.65
N GLY A 73 -2.06 15.92 -13.27
CA GLY A 73 -2.65 14.61 -12.99
C GLY A 73 -1.66 13.46 -13.18
N MET A 74 -0.87 13.49 -14.25
CA MET A 74 0.14 12.45 -14.50
C MET A 74 1.27 12.42 -13.50
N GLU A 75 1.76 13.58 -13.06
CA GLU A 75 2.78 13.64 -12.02
C GLU A 75 2.27 13.03 -10.72
N ILE A 76 1.01 13.34 -10.35
CA ILE A 76 0.34 12.77 -9.17
C ILE A 76 0.16 11.26 -9.32
N LEU A 77 -0.30 10.78 -10.48
CA LEU A 77 -0.43 9.35 -10.74
C LEU A 77 0.91 8.62 -10.64
N ARG A 78 1.96 9.16 -11.27
CA ARG A 78 3.31 8.60 -11.22
C ARG A 78 3.82 8.53 -9.79
N ALA A 79 3.62 9.58 -9.00
CA ALA A 79 3.99 9.61 -7.60
C ALA A 79 3.24 8.54 -6.79
N ALA A 80 1.91 8.43 -6.95
CA ALA A 80 1.09 7.45 -6.24
C ALA A 80 1.46 6.00 -6.60
N LEU A 81 1.65 5.70 -7.89
CA LEU A 81 2.08 4.38 -8.35
C LEU A 81 3.49 4.02 -7.86
N THR A 82 4.40 5.01 -7.80
CA THR A 82 5.74 4.82 -7.24
C THR A 82 5.66 4.52 -5.74
N GLN A 83 4.81 5.22 -4.99
CA GLN A 83 4.59 4.93 -3.57
C GLN A 83 4.04 3.53 -3.37
N LEU A 84 3.04 3.10 -4.15
CA LEU A 84 2.51 1.73 -4.10
C LEU A 84 3.63 0.69 -4.29
N LEU A 85 4.52 0.89 -5.26
CA LEU A 85 5.66 0.01 -5.48
C LEU A 85 6.61 -0.01 -4.27
N LEU A 86 6.98 1.15 -3.74
CA LEU A 86 7.89 1.27 -2.59
C LEU A 86 7.33 0.64 -1.31
N TYR A 87 6.01 0.77 -1.08
CA TYR A 87 5.37 0.09 0.05
C TYR A 87 5.37 -1.42 -0.14
N TYR A 88 5.11 -1.90 -1.36
CA TYR A 88 5.12 -3.33 -1.64
C TYR A 88 6.52 -3.95 -1.54
N THR A 89 7.57 -3.28 -2.02
CA THR A 89 8.94 -3.80 -1.90
C THR A 89 9.33 -3.94 -0.43
N ARG A 90 8.99 -2.95 0.41
CA ARG A 90 9.20 -3.04 1.87
C ARG A 90 8.43 -4.20 2.50
N LEU A 91 7.16 -4.38 2.14
CA LEU A 91 6.36 -5.52 2.61
C LEU A 91 7.01 -6.85 2.23
N SER A 92 7.39 -7.01 0.96
CA SER A 92 8.06 -8.21 0.45
C SER A 92 9.38 -8.49 1.16
N ASP A 93 10.17 -7.46 1.46
CA ASP A 93 11.42 -7.60 2.21
C ASP A 93 11.19 -7.95 3.69
N CYS A 94 10.12 -7.44 4.29
CA CYS A 94 9.68 -7.89 5.62
C CYS A 94 9.33 -9.38 5.61
N MET A 95 8.65 -9.88 4.56
CA MET A 95 8.24 -11.29 4.50
C MET A 95 9.41 -12.26 4.46
N LYS A 96 10.51 -11.86 3.83
CA LYS A 96 11.75 -12.66 3.79
C LYS A 96 12.42 -12.80 5.16
N LYS A 97 12.11 -11.93 6.11
CA LYS A 97 12.70 -11.89 7.46
C LYS A 97 11.87 -12.66 8.50
N ILE A 98 10.66 -13.11 8.15
CA ILE A 98 9.80 -13.87 9.04
C ILE A 98 10.19 -15.35 8.99
N ASP A 99 10.39 -15.96 10.16
CA ASP A 99 10.65 -17.40 10.27
C ASP A 99 9.46 -18.21 9.72
N GLY A 100 9.73 -19.08 8.74
CA GLY A 100 8.68 -19.81 8.02
C GLY A 100 7.95 -18.99 6.93
N GLY A 101 8.38 -17.76 6.66
CA GLY A 101 7.81 -16.88 5.63
C GLY A 101 7.88 -17.42 4.19
N SER A 102 8.66 -18.48 3.95
CA SER A 102 8.71 -19.18 2.65
C SER A 102 7.34 -19.68 2.19
N ALA A 103 6.43 -19.99 3.12
CA ALA A 103 5.05 -20.39 2.82
C ALA A 103 4.24 -19.27 2.14
N LEU A 104 4.60 -18.00 2.35
CA LEU A 104 3.93 -16.82 1.79
C LEU A 104 4.38 -16.49 0.36
N ASN A 105 5.49 -17.08 -0.11
CA ASN A 105 6.06 -16.76 -1.42
C ASN A 105 5.11 -17.02 -2.59
N LYS A 106 4.20 -17.99 -2.45
CA LYS A 106 3.18 -18.31 -3.47
C LYS A 106 2.11 -17.23 -3.63
N ASP A 107 1.85 -16.47 -2.56
CA ASP A 107 0.82 -15.45 -2.50
C ASP A 107 1.40 -14.05 -2.80
N LEU A 108 2.74 -13.92 -2.82
CA LEU A 108 3.43 -12.69 -3.19
C LEU A 108 3.31 -12.43 -4.70
N VAL A 109 2.83 -11.24 -5.03
CA VAL A 109 2.87 -10.70 -6.39
C VAL A 109 4.32 -10.40 -6.79
N SER A 110 4.71 -10.72 -8.03
CA SER A 110 6.05 -10.36 -8.48
C SER A 110 6.21 -8.84 -8.63
N ILE A 111 7.36 -8.31 -8.21
CA ILE A 111 7.71 -6.89 -8.43
C ILE A 111 7.61 -6.52 -9.91
N SER A 112 8.04 -7.42 -10.80
CA SER A 112 7.96 -7.24 -12.26
C SER A 112 6.53 -7.07 -12.76
N SER A 113 5.55 -7.79 -12.18
CA SER A 113 4.13 -7.67 -12.53
C SER A 113 3.57 -6.30 -12.14
N ILE A 114 3.90 -5.82 -10.94
CA ILE A 114 3.50 -4.48 -10.47
C ILE A 114 4.12 -3.42 -11.37
N MET A 115 5.43 -3.53 -11.65
CA MET A 115 6.12 -2.61 -12.57
C MET A 115 5.51 -2.61 -13.98
N HIS A 116 5.03 -3.76 -14.46
CA HIS A 116 4.39 -3.84 -15.77
C HIS A 116 3.10 -3.02 -15.81
N GLU A 117 2.21 -3.19 -14.82
CA GLU A 117 0.97 -2.40 -14.73
C GLU A 117 1.28 -0.91 -14.52
N ILE A 118 2.25 -0.56 -13.66
CA ILE A 118 2.67 0.85 -13.49
C ILE A 118 3.12 1.45 -14.82
N ARG A 119 3.92 0.72 -15.61
CA ARG A 119 4.37 1.19 -16.93
C ARG A 119 3.22 1.34 -17.92
N LYS A 120 2.20 0.50 -17.83
CA LYS A 120 0.98 0.61 -18.64
C LYS A 120 0.23 1.91 -18.30
N PHE A 121 -0.14 2.14 -17.05
CA PHE A 121 -0.93 3.33 -16.66
C PHE A 121 -0.14 4.65 -16.68
N SER A 122 1.17 4.62 -16.46
CA SER A 122 2.02 5.84 -16.53
C SER A 122 2.32 6.32 -17.96
N ARG A 123 2.00 5.50 -18.97
CA ARG A 123 2.15 5.82 -20.40
C ARG A 123 0.81 6.02 -21.11
N THR A 124 -0.29 5.52 -20.54
CA THR A 124 -1.59 5.55 -21.20
C THR A 124 -2.25 6.88 -20.91
N PHE A 125 -2.04 7.83 -21.80
CA PHE A 125 -2.84 9.02 -22.03
C PHE A 125 -2.55 9.56 -23.43
#